data_AF-A0A9E2TWC2-F1
#
_entry.id   AF-A0A9E2TWC2-F1
#
_cell.length_a   1.000
_cell.length_b   1.000
_cell.length_c   1.000
_cell.angle_alpha   90.00
_cell.angle_beta   90.00
_cell.angle_gamma   90.00
#
_symmetry.space_group_name_H-M   'P 1'
#
loop_
_entity.id
_entity.type
_entity.pdbx_description
1 polymer ?
#
loop_
_entity_poly.entity_id
_entity_poly.type
_entity_poly.pdbx_seq_one_letter_code
_entity_poly.pdbx_strand_id
1 'polypeptide(L)'
;MRLIIFVFIALAVNISYADNSNNTLGNKIITLSTSWEKESKKLIEYHGLTGFCSDPEFRSVVYELLNEIHYYHALLYKELLMTSDQHDQQKLRKVLAEMEIIERDYAIESFNDFFRERCLDQKTLEKNSKQYKSGFGVHSYHGKIYVMEEELRRYIEKLSKRIGRVKRHVKHLNLHTSVEIK
;
A
#
# COMPACT_ATOMS: atom_id res chain seq x y z
N MET A 1 -37.41 50.51 40.24
CA MET A 1 -37.34 49.27 41.02
C MET A 1 -36.77 48.19 40.11
N ARG A 2 -35.48 47.88 40.29
CA ARG A 2 -34.71 46.91 39.51
C ARG A 2 -34.90 45.53 40.13
N LEU A 3 -35.23 44.51 39.34
CA LEU A 3 -34.99 43.11 39.67
C LEU A 3 -35.07 42.30 38.36
N ILE A 4 -33.91 42.12 37.73
CA ILE A 4 -33.72 41.16 36.63
C ILE A 4 -32.75 40.12 37.20
N ILE A 5 -33.26 38.91 37.42
CA ILE A 5 -32.47 37.70 37.63
C ILE A 5 -33.04 36.63 36.71
N PHE A 6 -32.16 35.74 36.26
CA PHE A 6 -32.39 34.43 35.64
C PHE A 6 -32.62 34.44 34.12
N VAL A 7 -32.00 33.58 33.30
CA VAL A 7 -31.21 32.36 33.50
C VAL A 7 -30.29 32.19 32.27
N PHE A 8 -29.10 31.63 32.50
CA PHE A 8 -28.19 31.07 31.50
C PHE A 8 -28.84 29.93 30.70
N ILE A 9 -28.93 30.03 29.37
CA ILE A 9 -28.90 28.85 28.49
C ILE A 9 -28.05 29.19 27.27
N ALA A 10 -26.74 29.01 27.40
CA ALA A 10 -25.85 28.87 26.25
C ALA A 10 -26.02 27.43 25.73
N LEU A 11 -26.91 27.24 24.75
CA LEU A 11 -26.94 26.03 23.93
C LEU A 11 -25.68 26.05 23.05
N ALA A 12 -24.59 25.50 23.57
CA ALA A 12 -23.49 25.04 22.75
C ALA A 12 -24.00 23.82 21.96
N VAL A 13 -24.58 24.09 20.78
CA VAL A 13 -24.85 23.05 19.80
C VAL A 13 -23.50 22.64 19.24
N ASN A 14 -22.88 21.62 19.83
CA ASN A 14 -21.79 20.91 19.19
C ASN A 14 -22.38 20.11 18.02
N ILE A 15 -22.52 20.75 16.87
CA ILE A 15 -22.75 20.04 15.62
C ILE A 15 -21.41 19.37 15.28
N SER A 16 -21.24 18.13 15.73
CA SER A 16 -20.22 17.25 15.21
C SER A 16 -20.60 16.92 13.76
N TYR A 17 -20.09 17.71 12.81
CA TYR A 17 -19.99 17.24 11.43
C TYR A 17 -18.92 16.15 11.42
N ALA A 18 -19.34 14.89 11.61
CA ALA A 18 -18.50 13.77 11.23
C ALA A 18 -18.34 13.86 9.70
N ASP A 19 -17.16 14.28 9.25
CA ASP A 19 -16.78 14.23 7.84
C ASP A 19 -16.68 12.76 7.44
N ASN A 20 -17.79 12.20 6.96
CA ASN A 20 -17.94 10.82 6.52
C ASN A 20 -17.14 10.50 5.25
N SER A 21 -16.35 11.46 4.71
CA SER A 21 -15.55 11.26 3.51
C SER A 21 -14.60 10.07 3.64
N ASN A 22 -14.05 9.78 4.82
CA ASN A 22 -13.13 8.65 5.02
C ASN A 22 -13.76 7.25 4.86
N ASN A 23 -15.09 7.12 4.81
CA ASN A 23 -15.78 5.83 4.71
C ASN A 23 -16.15 5.42 3.27
N THR A 24 -15.68 6.15 2.26
CA THR A 24 -15.91 5.73 0.88
C THR A 24 -14.88 4.71 0.40
N LEU A 25 -15.29 3.80 -0.48
CA LEU A 25 -14.41 2.83 -1.12
C LEU A 25 -13.20 3.50 -1.78
N GLY A 26 -13.44 4.61 -2.50
CA GLY A 26 -12.38 5.35 -3.16
C GLY A 26 -11.37 5.96 -2.18
N ASN A 27 -11.82 6.53 -1.05
CA ASN A 27 -10.92 7.10 -0.05
C ASN A 27 -10.12 6.02 0.69
N LYS A 28 -10.70 4.86 0.96
CA LYS A 28 -9.96 3.73 1.53
C LYS A 28 -8.83 3.27 0.60
N ILE A 29 -9.09 3.15 -0.71
CA ILE A 29 -8.05 2.80 -1.70
C ILE A 29 -6.94 3.87 -1.78
N ILE A 30 -7.30 5.16 -1.77
CA ILE A 30 -6.34 6.26 -1.77
C ILE A 30 -5.46 6.23 -0.51
N THR A 31 -6.07 6.00 0.65
CA THR A 31 -5.37 5.90 1.94
C THR A 31 -4.40 4.73 1.94
N LEU A 32 -4.88 3.52 1.60
CA LEU A 32 -4.05 2.32 1.56
C LEU A 32 -2.89 2.45 0.57
N SER A 33 -3.14 2.98 -0.62
CA SER A 33 -2.10 3.24 -1.62
C SER A 33 -1.04 4.21 -1.12
N THR A 34 -1.43 5.21 -0.31
CA THR A 34 -0.51 6.18 0.29
C THR A 34 0.28 5.58 1.44
N SER A 35 -0.34 4.72 2.26
CA SER A 35 0.36 3.92 3.26
C SER A 35 1.39 2.99 2.60
N TRP A 36 1.03 2.37 1.47
CA TRP A 36 1.95 1.53 0.70
C TRP A 36 3.15 2.32 0.19
N GLU A 37 2.94 3.51 -0.38
CA GLU A 37 4.02 4.40 -0.82
C GLU A 37 5.02 4.73 0.32
N LYS A 38 4.57 4.77 1.58
CA LYS A 38 5.41 4.99 2.76
C LYS A 38 6.17 3.74 3.17
N GLU A 39 5.49 2.62 3.33
CA GLU A 39 6.10 1.38 3.82
C GLU A 39 7.04 0.75 2.79
N SER A 40 6.67 0.81 1.50
CA SER A 40 7.48 0.28 0.40
C SER A 40 8.87 0.91 0.28
N LYS A 41 9.04 2.18 0.68
CA LYS A 41 10.35 2.84 0.70
C LYS A 41 11.34 2.20 1.64
N LYS A 42 10.87 1.57 2.72
CA LYS A 42 11.74 0.83 3.64
C LYS A 42 12.21 -0.47 2.98
N LEU A 43 11.29 -1.16 2.30
CA LEU A 43 11.53 -2.48 1.73
C LEU A 43 12.55 -2.54 0.58
N ILE A 44 12.88 -1.40 -0.04
CA ILE A 44 13.87 -1.34 -1.13
C ILE A 44 15.32 -1.26 -0.66
N GLU A 45 15.53 -1.07 0.64
CA GLU A 45 16.86 -0.93 1.25
C GLU A 45 17.25 -2.23 1.97
N TYR A 46 18.54 -2.55 1.99
CA TYR A 46 19.04 -3.75 2.64
C TYR A 46 18.73 -3.78 4.14
N HIS A 47 18.79 -2.62 4.80
CA HIS A 47 18.40 -2.47 6.20
C HIS A 47 16.89 -2.74 6.40
N GLY A 48 16.04 -2.29 5.48
CA GLY A 48 14.61 -2.58 5.56
C GLY A 48 14.28 -4.04 5.28
N LEU A 49 14.99 -4.70 4.35
CA LEU A 49 14.89 -6.15 4.20
C LEU A 49 15.32 -6.87 5.49
N THR A 50 16.41 -6.43 6.11
CA THR A 50 16.88 -6.98 7.39
C THR A 50 15.77 -6.91 8.43
N GLY A 51 15.16 -5.74 8.61
CA GLY A 51 14.01 -5.56 9.50
C GLY A 51 12.87 -6.49 9.15
N PHE A 52 12.46 -6.55 7.88
CA PHE A 52 11.35 -7.40 7.43
C PHE A 52 11.60 -8.89 7.71
N CYS A 53 12.84 -9.36 7.55
CA CYS A 53 13.20 -10.76 7.79
C CYS A 53 13.23 -11.11 9.29
N SER A 54 13.72 -10.20 10.13
CA SER A 54 13.94 -10.46 11.56
C SER A 54 12.78 -10.05 12.47
N ASP A 55 11.96 -9.09 12.07
CA ASP A 55 10.88 -8.53 12.87
C ASP A 55 9.51 -9.04 12.39
N PRO A 56 8.86 -9.95 13.14
CA PRO A 56 7.53 -10.44 12.80
C PRO A 56 6.46 -9.35 12.79
N GLU A 57 6.60 -8.30 13.61
CA GLU A 57 5.63 -7.20 13.69
C GLU A 57 5.68 -6.36 12.42
N PHE A 58 6.88 -5.91 12.02
CA PHE A 58 7.03 -5.18 10.75
C PHE A 58 6.54 -6.01 9.55
N ARG A 59 6.84 -7.31 9.52
CA ARG A 59 6.32 -8.22 8.50
C ARG A 59 4.79 -8.31 8.51
N SER A 60 4.17 -8.40 9.68
CA SER A 60 2.70 -8.42 9.81
C SER A 60 2.07 -7.15 9.23
N VAL A 61 2.61 -5.99 9.59
CA VAL A 61 2.13 -4.69 9.11
C VAL A 61 2.15 -4.60 7.57
N VAL A 62 3.22 -5.08 6.94
CA VAL A 62 3.33 -5.09 5.47
C VAL A 62 2.32 -6.05 4.83
N TYR A 63 2.15 -7.25 5.38
CA TYR A 63 1.18 -8.22 4.86
C TYR A 63 -0.26 -7.76 5.05
N GLU A 64 -0.61 -7.22 6.21
CA GLU A 64 -1.94 -6.67 6.49
C GLU A 64 -2.27 -5.53 5.53
N LEU A 65 -1.33 -4.61 5.30
CA LEU A 65 -1.50 -3.53 4.34
C LEU A 65 -1.73 -4.04 2.92
N LEU A 66 -0.94 -5.03 2.47
CA LEU A 66 -1.10 -5.59 1.13
C LEU A 66 -2.43 -6.36 0.99
N ASN A 67 -2.82 -7.13 2.02
CA ASN A 67 -4.10 -7.83 2.09
C ASN A 67 -5.27 -6.84 1.99
N GLU A 68 -5.24 -5.74 2.73
CA GLU A 68 -6.28 -4.71 2.64
C GLU A 68 -6.33 -4.09 1.23
N ILE A 69 -5.18 -3.85 0.59
CA ILE A 69 -5.13 -3.36 -0.78
C ILE A 69 -5.82 -4.32 -1.75
N HIS A 70 -5.49 -5.62 -1.69
CA HIS A 70 -6.13 -6.64 -2.52
C HIS A 70 -7.64 -6.71 -2.26
N TYR A 71 -8.05 -6.72 -0.99
CA TYR A 71 -9.46 -6.74 -0.62
C TYR A 71 -10.24 -5.55 -1.22
N TYR A 72 -9.76 -4.33 -1.03
CA TYR A 72 -10.45 -3.14 -1.54
C TYR A 72 -10.34 -2.99 -3.06
N HIS A 73 -9.28 -3.50 -3.69
CA HIS A 73 -9.22 -3.62 -5.15
C HIS A 73 -10.27 -4.60 -5.69
N ALA A 74 -10.48 -5.74 -5.03
CA ALA A 74 -11.53 -6.68 -5.42
C ALA A 74 -12.94 -6.09 -5.29
N LEU A 75 -13.19 -5.30 -4.22
CA LEU A 75 -14.44 -4.55 -4.08
C LEU A 75 -14.61 -3.51 -5.20
N LEU A 76 -13.56 -2.74 -5.51
CA LEU A 76 -13.57 -1.79 -6.62
C LEU A 76 -13.82 -2.46 -7.97
N TYR A 77 -13.19 -3.62 -8.20
CA TYR A 77 -13.39 -4.38 -9.43
C TYR A 77 -14.87 -4.73 -9.64
N LYS A 78 -15.54 -5.24 -8.59
CA LYS A 78 -16.98 -5.56 -8.63
C LYS A 78 -17.82 -4.31 -8.89
N GLU A 79 -17.56 -3.23 -8.17
CA GLU A 79 -18.30 -1.96 -8.31
C GLU A 79 -18.21 -1.41 -9.73
N LEU A 80 -17.00 -1.42 -10.31
CA LEU A 80 -16.75 -0.93 -11.66
C LEU A 80 -17.43 -1.78 -12.75
N LEU A 81 -17.61 -3.08 -12.52
CA LEU A 81 -18.39 -3.93 -13.42
C LEU A 81 -19.89 -3.63 -13.31
N MET A 82 -20.41 -3.45 -12.10
CA MET A 82 -21.83 -3.15 -11.87
C MET A 82 -22.23 -1.77 -12.40
N THR A 83 -21.33 -0.79 -12.34
CA THR A 83 -21.55 0.59 -12.82
C THR A 83 -20.92 0.82 -14.20
N SER A 84 -20.62 -0.24 -14.94
CA SER A 84 -19.82 -0.15 -16.17
C SER A 84 -20.42 0.76 -17.25
N ASP A 85 -21.74 0.90 -17.31
CA ASP A 85 -22.48 1.79 -18.21
C ASP A 85 -22.27 3.28 -17.90
N GLN A 86 -21.81 3.61 -16.69
CA GLN A 86 -21.57 4.98 -16.23
C GLN A 86 -20.14 5.47 -16.53
N HIS A 87 -19.28 4.60 -17.05
CA HIS A 87 -17.85 4.90 -17.25
C HIS A 87 -17.43 4.84 -18.71
N ASP A 88 -16.39 5.63 -19.03
CA ASP A 88 -15.67 5.46 -20.29
C ASP A 88 -15.05 4.06 -20.37
N GLN A 89 -15.46 3.29 -21.37
CA GLN A 89 -15.09 1.88 -21.52
C GLN A 89 -13.58 1.67 -21.65
N GLN A 90 -12.86 2.60 -22.27
CA GLN A 90 -11.42 2.50 -22.42
C GLN A 90 -10.72 2.71 -21.08
N LYS A 91 -11.15 3.69 -20.28
CA LYS A 91 -10.63 3.95 -18.94
C LYS A 91 -10.97 2.82 -17.98
N LEU A 92 -12.21 2.29 -18.05
CA LEU A 92 -12.66 1.14 -17.27
C LEU A 92 -11.77 -0.09 -17.52
N ARG A 93 -11.55 -0.46 -18.79
CA ARG A 93 -10.67 -1.59 -19.14
C ARG A 93 -9.25 -1.42 -18.61
N LYS A 94 -8.71 -0.20 -18.66
CA LYS A 94 -7.36 0.09 -18.13
C LYS A 94 -7.27 -0.17 -16.64
N VAL A 95 -8.22 0.31 -15.83
CA VAL A 95 -8.17 0.10 -14.38
C VAL A 95 -8.38 -1.36 -14.00
N LEU A 96 -9.30 -2.07 -14.67
CA LEU A 96 -9.53 -3.50 -14.45
C LEU A 96 -8.27 -4.31 -14.77
N ALA A 97 -7.60 -4.05 -15.90
CA ALA A 97 -6.36 -4.72 -16.28
C ALA A 97 -5.21 -4.44 -15.29
N GLU A 98 -5.12 -3.23 -14.72
CA GLU A 98 -4.13 -2.93 -13.69
C GLU A 98 -4.38 -3.74 -12.41
N MET A 99 -5.64 -3.91 -11.99
CA MET A 99 -6.01 -4.74 -10.83
C MET A 99 -5.74 -6.22 -11.09
N GLU A 100 -6.10 -6.74 -12.27
CA GLU A 100 -5.81 -8.13 -12.64
C GLU A 100 -4.31 -8.46 -12.63
N ILE A 101 -3.46 -7.52 -13.07
CA ILE A 101 -2.00 -7.68 -12.98
C ILE A 101 -1.53 -7.72 -11.52
N ILE A 102 -2.11 -6.90 -10.64
CA ILE A 102 -1.78 -6.91 -9.21
C ILE A 102 -2.16 -8.26 -8.60
N GLU A 103 -3.39 -8.72 -8.81
CA GLU A 103 -3.87 -10.00 -8.27
C GLU A 103 -3.10 -11.21 -8.80
N ARG A 104 -2.61 -11.18 -10.04
CA ARG A 104 -1.88 -12.30 -10.63
C ARG A 104 -0.39 -12.28 -10.29
N ASP A 105 0.28 -11.16 -10.56
CA ASP A 105 1.74 -11.09 -10.54
C ASP A 105 2.28 -10.67 -9.16
N TYR A 106 1.44 -10.07 -8.32
CA TYR A 106 1.81 -9.51 -7.02
C TYR A 106 0.84 -9.94 -5.91
N ALA A 107 0.20 -11.10 -6.07
CA ALA A 107 -0.54 -11.76 -5.01
C ALA A 107 0.31 -11.91 -3.74
N ILE A 108 -0.35 -12.12 -2.61
CA ILE A 108 0.31 -12.32 -1.30
C ILE A 108 1.29 -13.49 -1.35
N GLU A 109 0.95 -14.55 -2.06
CA GLU A 109 1.80 -15.72 -2.26
C GLU A 109 3.07 -15.36 -3.03
N SER A 110 2.94 -14.67 -4.16
CA SER A 110 4.08 -14.19 -4.98
C SER A 110 4.97 -13.24 -4.19
N PHE A 111 4.37 -12.35 -3.40
CA PHE A 111 5.09 -11.44 -2.51
C PHE A 111 5.86 -12.19 -1.42
N ASN A 112 5.22 -13.16 -0.78
CA ASN A 112 5.82 -13.99 0.25
C ASN A 112 6.97 -14.83 -0.31
N ASP A 113 6.80 -15.42 -1.49
CA ASP A 113 7.85 -16.19 -2.15
C ASP A 113 9.07 -15.31 -2.45
N PHE A 114 8.87 -14.14 -3.04
CA PHE A 114 9.94 -13.18 -3.32
C PHE A 114 10.71 -12.78 -2.05
N PHE A 115 10.01 -12.36 -0.99
CA PHE A 115 10.69 -11.93 0.24
C PHE A 115 11.31 -13.09 1.01
N ARG A 116 10.71 -14.28 0.98
CA ARG A 116 11.31 -15.48 1.59
C ARG A 116 12.65 -15.80 0.95
N GLU A 117 12.74 -15.77 -0.38
CA GLU A 117 14.00 -15.95 -1.10
C GLU A 117 15.02 -14.87 -0.72
N ARG A 118 14.63 -13.60 -0.74
CA ARG A 118 15.54 -12.50 -0.35
C ARG A 118 16.03 -12.60 1.09
N CYS A 119 15.20 -13.07 2.03
CA CYS A 119 15.65 -13.35 3.40
C CYS A 119 16.67 -14.50 3.48
N LEU A 120 16.53 -15.54 2.65
CA LEU A 120 17.50 -16.63 2.57
C LEU A 120 18.83 -16.15 1.96
N ASP A 121 18.76 -15.33 0.92
CA ASP A 121 19.92 -14.71 0.27
C ASP A 121 20.66 -13.81 1.26
N GLN A 122 19.94 -12.98 2.02
CA GLN A 122 20.50 -12.12 3.06
C GLN A 122 21.20 -12.95 4.14
N LYS A 123 20.55 -14.00 4.65
CA LYS A 123 21.15 -14.90 5.66
C LYS A 123 22.43 -15.54 5.14
N THR A 124 22.45 -15.92 3.87
CA THR A 124 23.63 -16.50 3.21
C THR A 124 24.74 -15.46 3.03
N LEU A 125 24.38 -14.23 2.68
CA LEU A 125 25.30 -13.11 2.56
C LEU A 125 26.00 -12.83 3.90
N GLU A 126 25.24 -12.71 4.98
CA GLU A 126 25.75 -12.44 6.33
C GLU A 126 26.66 -13.55 6.84
N LYS A 127 26.25 -14.82 6.66
CA LYS A 127 27.04 -15.99 7.05
C LYS A 127 28.43 -16.00 6.40
N ASN A 128 28.53 -15.54 5.16
CA ASN A 128 29.77 -15.54 4.38
C ASN A 128 30.42 -14.16 4.29
N SER A 129 29.99 -13.19 5.11
CA SER A 129 30.46 -11.79 5.06
C SER A 129 31.97 -11.66 5.10
N LYS A 130 32.67 -12.46 5.93
CA LYS A 130 34.15 -12.47 6.01
C LYS A 130 34.81 -12.89 4.70
N GLN A 131 34.24 -13.87 4.00
CA GLN A 131 34.76 -14.33 2.71
C GLN A 131 34.54 -13.27 1.62
N TYR A 132 33.43 -12.53 1.68
CA TYR A 132 33.13 -11.50 0.69
C TYR A 132 33.88 -10.18 0.91
N LYS A 133 34.55 -10.00 2.06
CA LYS A 133 35.41 -8.83 2.30
C LYS A 133 36.64 -8.80 1.39
N SER A 134 37.12 -9.94 0.91
CA SER A 134 38.23 -10.01 -0.05
C SER A 134 37.79 -9.99 -1.51
N GLY A 135 36.48 -9.95 -1.79
CA GLY A 135 35.94 -9.86 -3.14
C GLY A 135 36.04 -8.46 -3.75
N PHE A 136 35.99 -8.36 -5.07
CA PHE A 136 35.98 -7.10 -5.82
C PHE A 136 34.66 -6.90 -6.56
N GLY A 137 34.22 -5.64 -6.73
CA GLY A 137 33.00 -5.29 -7.46
C GLY A 137 31.75 -6.00 -6.92
N VAL A 138 30.96 -6.61 -7.81
CA VAL A 138 29.71 -7.34 -7.46
C VAL A 138 29.93 -8.59 -6.60
N HIS A 139 31.16 -9.09 -6.52
CA HIS A 139 31.50 -10.23 -5.66
C HIS A 139 31.92 -9.81 -4.24
N SER A 140 32.17 -8.51 -4.03
CA SER A 140 32.38 -7.97 -2.69
C SER A 140 31.10 -7.98 -1.87
N TYR A 141 31.23 -7.90 -0.55
CA TYR A 141 30.10 -7.80 0.37
C TYR A 141 29.15 -6.65 -0.01
N HIS A 142 29.70 -5.45 -0.24
CA HIS A 142 28.91 -4.28 -0.66
C HIS A 142 28.30 -4.44 -2.04
N GLY A 143 29.01 -5.06 -2.98
CA GLY A 143 28.47 -5.35 -4.30
C GLY A 143 27.25 -6.28 -4.25
N LYS A 144 27.28 -7.29 -3.38
CA LYS A 144 26.14 -8.19 -3.16
C LYS A 144 24.95 -7.49 -2.51
N ILE A 145 25.20 -6.61 -1.53
CA ILE A 145 24.16 -5.75 -0.95
C ILE A 145 23.50 -4.91 -2.06
N TYR A 146 24.30 -4.25 -2.89
CA TYR A 146 23.79 -3.40 -3.97
C TYR A 146 22.91 -4.18 -4.96
N VAL A 147 23.34 -5.37 -5.38
CA VAL A 147 22.54 -6.25 -6.26
C VAL A 147 21.19 -6.59 -5.62
N MET A 148 21.19 -6.93 -4.33
CA MET A 148 19.97 -7.25 -3.60
C MET A 148 19.02 -6.04 -3.50
N GLU A 149 19.52 -4.86 -3.18
CA GLU A 149 18.74 -3.63 -3.14
C GLU A 149 18.14 -3.29 -4.52
N GLU A 150 18.86 -3.52 -5.60
CA GLU A 150 18.35 -3.30 -6.95
C GLU A 150 17.22 -4.28 -7.32
N GLU A 151 17.31 -5.53 -6.88
CA GLU A 151 16.23 -6.51 -7.06
C GLU A 151 14.99 -6.15 -6.24
N LEU A 152 15.16 -5.79 -4.96
CA LEU A 152 14.08 -5.30 -4.10
C LEU A 152 13.40 -4.08 -4.72
N ARG A 153 14.19 -3.09 -5.15
CA ARG A 153 13.72 -1.86 -5.81
C ARG A 153 12.89 -2.19 -7.05
N ARG A 154 13.40 -3.04 -7.95
CA ARG A 154 12.68 -3.42 -9.18
C ARG A 154 11.34 -4.08 -8.89
N TYR A 155 11.28 -4.96 -7.90
CA TYR A 155 10.05 -5.64 -7.53
C TYR A 155 9.04 -4.65 -6.92
N ILE A 156 9.47 -3.93 -5.89
CA ILE A 156 8.62 -3.03 -5.12
C ILE A 156 8.15 -1.83 -5.96
N GLU A 157 9.01 -1.21 -6.77
CA GLU A 157 8.62 -0.08 -7.62
C GLU A 157 7.58 -0.48 -8.67
N LYS A 158 7.68 -1.70 -9.23
CA LYS A 158 6.66 -2.19 -10.17
C LYS A 158 5.31 -2.33 -9.47
N LEU A 159 5.27 -2.95 -8.30
CA LEU A 159 4.05 -3.07 -7.49
C LEU A 159 3.49 -1.68 -7.11
N SER A 160 4.33 -0.80 -6.54
CA SER A 160 3.96 0.57 -6.19
C SER A 160 3.40 1.36 -7.37
N LYS A 161 3.98 1.21 -8.57
CA LYS A 161 3.49 1.87 -9.78
C LYS A 161 2.12 1.35 -10.21
N ARG A 162 1.85 0.06 -10.05
CA ARG A 162 0.54 -0.56 -10.33
C ARG A 162 -0.52 -0.07 -9.33
N ILE A 163 -0.25 -0.16 -8.03
CA ILE A 163 -1.13 0.38 -6.97
C ILE A 163 -1.40 1.88 -7.19
N GLY A 164 -0.35 2.66 -7.47
CA GLY A 164 -0.48 4.09 -7.77
C GLY A 164 -1.30 4.40 -9.03
N ARG A 165 -1.33 3.51 -10.03
CA ARG A 165 -2.23 3.66 -11.19
C ARG A 165 -3.69 3.47 -10.78
N VAL A 166 -4.01 2.45 -9.98
CA VAL A 166 -5.36 2.24 -9.46
C VAL A 166 -5.84 3.46 -8.66
N LYS A 167 -5.01 3.96 -7.71
CA LYS A 167 -5.26 5.22 -6.99
C LYS A 167 -5.59 6.40 -7.91
N ARG A 168 -4.83 6.59 -8.99
CA ARG A 168 -5.10 7.67 -9.96
C ARG A 168 -6.42 7.47 -10.70
N HIS A 169 -6.74 6.25 -11.11
CA HIS A 169 -8.01 5.94 -11.76
C HIS A 169 -9.20 6.19 -10.83
N VAL A 170 -9.13 5.77 -9.57
CA VAL A 170 -10.16 6.07 -8.55
C VAL A 170 -10.41 7.57 -8.40
N LYS A 171 -9.33 8.38 -8.36
CA LYS A 171 -9.45 9.84 -8.32
C LYS A 171 -10.13 10.39 -9.57
N HIS A 172 -9.72 9.94 -10.76
CA HIS A 172 -10.28 10.42 -12.03
C HIS A 172 -11.73 9.99 -12.29
N LEU A 173 -12.16 8.86 -11.72
CA LEU A 173 -13.54 8.37 -11.83
C LEU A 173 -14.45 8.97 -10.75
N ASN A 174 -13.96 9.88 -9.91
CA ASN A 174 -14.68 10.48 -8.79
C ASN A 174 -15.32 9.47 -7.81
N LEU A 175 -14.74 8.26 -7.73
CA LEU A 175 -15.23 7.18 -6.85
C LEU A 175 -14.98 7.45 -5.36
N HIS A 176 -14.24 8.51 -5.04
CA HIS A 176 -13.97 8.95 -3.68
C HIS A 176 -15.17 9.66 -3.02
N THR A 177 -16.20 10.02 -3.78
CA THR A 177 -17.39 10.74 -3.29
C THR A 177 -18.69 9.94 -3.38
N SER A 178 -18.68 8.73 -3.95
CA SER A 178 -19.89 8.11 -4.51
C SER A 178 -20.30 6.77 -3.89
N VAL A 179 -19.40 6.05 -3.21
CA VAL A 179 -19.70 4.69 -2.70
C VAL A 179 -19.34 4.58 -1.21
N GLU A 180 -20.35 4.63 -0.34
CA GLU A 180 -20.21 4.36 1.09
C GLU A 180 -20.00 2.85 1.34
N ILE A 181 -19.03 2.53 2.19
CA ILE A 181 -18.84 1.15 2.67
C ILE A 181 -19.86 0.93 3.80
N LYS A 182 -20.79 -0.02 3.61
CA LYS A 182 -21.75 -0.45 4.65
C LYS A 182 -21.10 -1.35 5.69
#